data_AF-A0A2A7DR92-F1
#
_entry.id   AF-A0A2A7DR92-F1
#
_cell.length_a   1.000
_cell.length_b   1.000
_cell.length_c   1.000
_cell.angle_alpha   90.00
_cell.angle_beta   90.00
_cell.angle_gamma   90.00
#
_symmetry.space_group_name_H-M   'P 1'
#
loop_
_entity.id
_entity.type
_entity.pdbx_description
1 polymer ?
#
loop_
_entity_poly.entity_id
_entity_poly.type
_entity_poly.pdbx_seq_one_letter_code
_entity_poly.pdbx_strand_id
1 'polypeptide(L)'
;MEGLTISKTGFDLIKHEDNFNLGYEDIEEIAMSCKFSNCTHTNEPHCAIKKAISDGFLTEEIMNCYYRDKNEFEYVCKQKNKTKAIDYMKQLKLFRKS
;
A
#
# COMPACT_ATOMS: atom_id res chain seq x y z
N MET A 1 10.66 16.61 15.81
CA MET A 1 9.76 15.46 15.74
C MET A 1 9.76 15.03 14.30
N GLU A 2 10.65 14.10 13.99
CA GLU A 2 10.92 13.66 12.63
C GLU A 2 9.84 12.61 12.31
N GLY A 3 8.78 13.06 11.63
CA GLY A 3 7.79 12.13 11.09
C GLY A 3 8.51 11.20 10.12
N LEU A 4 8.21 9.89 10.20
CA LEU A 4 8.72 8.92 9.25
C LEU A 4 8.28 9.34 7.85
N THR A 5 9.18 9.94 7.09
CA THR A 5 9.00 10.12 5.66
C THR A 5 9.06 8.73 5.07
N ILE A 6 7.91 8.08 4.88
CA ILE A 6 7.84 6.88 4.05
C ILE A 6 8.45 7.29 2.73
N SER A 7 9.64 6.77 2.47
CA SER A 7 10.45 7.01 1.30
C SER A 7 9.51 6.88 0.11
N LYS A 8 9.21 8.01 -0.53
CA LYS A 8 8.25 8.14 -1.62
C LYS A 8 8.75 7.34 -2.82
N THR A 9 8.64 6.03 -2.76
CA THR A 9 9.22 5.08 -3.72
C THR A 9 8.39 3.80 -3.78
N GLY A 10 7.08 3.90 -3.58
CA GLY A 10 6.13 2.78 -3.82
C GLY A 10 5.98 2.40 -5.31
N PHE A 11 6.87 2.84 -6.21
CA PHE A 11 6.70 2.62 -7.65
C PHE A 11 7.88 1.95 -8.37
N ASP A 12 9.10 1.94 -7.82
CA ASP A 12 10.24 1.33 -8.54
C ASP A 12 10.31 -0.20 -8.40
N LEU A 13 9.53 -0.80 -7.47
CA LEU A 13 9.77 -2.16 -7.02
C LEU A 13 8.87 -3.24 -7.66
N ILE A 14 7.94 -2.88 -8.57
CA ILE A 14 7.26 -3.84 -9.47
C ILE A 14 8.21 -4.29 -10.61
N LYS A 15 9.46 -4.61 -10.27
CA LYS A 15 10.48 -5.16 -11.16
C LYS A 15 11.05 -6.47 -10.64
N HIS A 16 10.87 -6.78 -9.36
CA HIS A 16 11.43 -7.97 -8.74
C HIS A 16 10.38 -8.53 -7.79
N GLU A 17 9.88 -9.73 -8.09
CA GLU A 17 8.93 -10.55 -7.33
C GLU A 17 7.55 -9.95 -6.97
N ASP A 18 6.53 -10.81 -6.91
CA ASP A 18 5.12 -10.53 -6.60
C ASP A 18 4.89 -9.98 -5.17
N ASN A 19 5.62 -8.94 -4.76
CA ASN A 19 5.69 -8.52 -3.38
C ASN A 19 5.31 -7.04 -3.25
N PHE A 20 4.00 -6.84 -3.08
CA PHE A 20 3.36 -5.54 -2.86
C PHE A 20 3.91 -4.78 -1.63
N ASN A 21 4.54 -5.48 -0.68
CA ASN A 21 5.06 -4.86 0.53
C ASN A 21 6.35 -4.08 0.37
N LEU A 22 7.06 -4.25 -0.74
CA LEU A 22 8.25 -3.47 -1.03
C LEU A 22 7.88 -1.98 -1.20
N GLY A 23 8.21 -1.17 -0.19
CA GLY A 23 7.88 0.26 -0.10
C GLY A 23 6.80 0.63 0.92
N TYR A 24 6.20 -0.36 1.59
CA TYR A 24 5.21 -0.17 2.67
C TYR A 24 5.59 -0.96 3.94
N GLU A 25 6.86 -1.29 4.12
CA GLU A 25 7.37 -2.04 5.28
C GLU A 25 7.00 -1.36 6.60
N ASP A 26 7.03 -0.03 6.68
CA ASP A 26 6.59 0.73 7.85
C ASP A 26 5.09 0.51 8.16
N ILE A 27 4.26 0.45 7.12
CA ILE A 27 2.81 0.17 7.27
C ILE A 27 2.62 -1.26 7.75
N GLU A 28 3.36 -2.23 7.22
CA GLU A 28 3.31 -3.63 7.65
C GLU A 28 3.75 -3.79 9.11
N GLU A 29 4.84 -3.14 9.52
CA GLU A 29 5.31 -3.16 10.92
C GLU A 29 4.25 -2.59 11.88
N ILE A 30 3.66 -1.46 11.52
CA ILE A 30 2.58 -0.86 12.32
C ILE A 30 1.34 -1.76 12.28
N ALA A 31 1.02 -2.36 11.13
CA ALA A 31 -0.10 -3.28 10.98
C ALA A 31 0.08 -4.55 11.85
N MET A 32 1.30 -5.05 12.03
CA MET A 32 1.60 -6.15 12.96
C MET A 32 1.28 -5.78 14.43
N SER A 33 1.37 -4.50 14.79
CA SER A 33 0.93 -4.01 16.11
C SER A 33 -0.59 -3.86 16.23
N CYS A 34 -1.37 -4.15 15.19
CA CYS A 34 -2.82 -4.15 15.31
C CYS A 34 -3.30 -5.26 16.25
N LYS A 35 -4.27 -4.93 17.10
CA LYS A 35 -4.88 -5.90 18.01
C LYS A 35 -5.53 -7.08 17.28
N PHE A 36 -6.02 -6.85 16.07
CA PHE A 36 -6.69 -7.84 15.25
C PHE A 36 -5.81 -8.26 14.09
N SER A 37 -5.62 -9.57 13.92
CA SER A 37 -4.86 -10.12 12.80
C SER A 37 -5.56 -9.96 11.44
N ASN A 38 -6.86 -9.68 11.44
CA ASN A 38 -7.64 -9.44 10.22
C ASN A 38 -8.05 -7.97 10.10
N CYS A 39 -7.17 -7.06 10.54
CA CYS A 39 -7.47 -5.63 10.52
C CYS A 39 -7.47 -5.11 9.08
N THR A 40 -8.62 -4.62 8.65
CA THR A 40 -8.83 -3.88 7.41
C THR A 40 -8.31 -2.45 7.47
N HIS A 41 -7.97 -1.96 8.67
CA HIS A 41 -7.48 -0.60 8.92
C HIS A 41 -8.45 0.53 8.49
N THR A 42 -9.72 0.21 8.27
CA THR A 42 -10.74 1.18 7.81
C THR A 42 -11.52 1.81 8.96
N ASN A 43 -12.24 1.01 9.76
CA ASN A 43 -13.08 1.50 10.86
C ASN A 43 -12.89 0.76 12.19
N GLU A 44 -11.82 -0.02 12.32
CA GLU A 44 -11.66 -0.87 13.49
C GLU A 44 -11.14 -0.12 14.73
N PRO A 45 -11.70 -0.42 15.92
CA PRO A 45 -11.21 0.13 17.17
C PRO A 45 -9.85 -0.52 17.52
N HIS A 46 -8.89 0.28 18.03
CA HIS A 46 -7.52 -0.16 18.34
C HIS A 46 -6.67 -0.59 17.13
N CYS A 47 -6.97 -0.06 15.94
CA CYS A 47 -6.07 -0.17 14.80
C CYS A 47 -4.80 0.67 15.02
N ALA A 48 -3.62 0.03 15.01
CA ALA A 48 -2.34 0.70 15.19
C ALA A 48 -2.05 1.69 14.06
N ILE A 49 -2.48 1.39 12.82
CA ILE A 49 -2.39 2.32 11.69
C ILE A 49 -3.19 3.60 11.95
N LYS A 50 -4.45 3.50 12.40
CA LYS A 50 -5.24 4.70 12.74
C LYS A 50 -4.60 5.51 13.86
N LYS A 51 -3.99 4.83 14.82
CA LYS A 51 -3.25 5.49 15.89
C LYS A 51 -2.04 6.24 15.33
N ALA A 52 -1.26 5.61 14.46
CA ALA A 52 -0.15 6.25 13.75
C ALA A 52 -0.61 7.45 12.92
N ILE A 53 -1.79 7.38 12.28
CA ILE A 53 -2.38 8.51 11.56
C ILE A 53 -2.74 9.66 12.52
N SER A 54 -3.38 9.33 13.65
CA SER A 54 -3.78 10.33 14.64
C SER A 54 -2.60 10.99 15.35
N ASP A 55 -1.49 10.26 15.51
CA ASP A 55 -0.25 10.76 16.11
C ASP A 55 0.61 11.55 15.10
N GLY A 56 0.27 11.49 13.80
CA GLY A 56 1.02 12.14 12.72
C GLY A 56 2.25 11.36 12.25
N PHE A 57 2.42 10.10 12.67
CA PHE A 57 3.41 9.19 12.12
C PHE A 57 3.08 8.77 10.69
N LEU A 58 1.79 8.70 10.35
CA LEU A 58 1.32 8.32 9.01
C LEU A 58 0.33 9.36 8.50
N THR A 59 0.41 9.70 7.21
CA THR A 59 -0.58 10.59 6.61
C THR A 59 -1.71 9.79 5.98
N GLU A 60 -2.93 10.32 6.00
CA GLU A 60 -4.06 9.73 5.27
C GLU A 60 -3.76 9.53 3.78
N GLU A 61 -2.95 10.42 3.19
CA GLU A 61 -2.49 10.32 1.80
C GLU A 61 -1.67 9.04 1.52
N ILE A 62 -0.79 8.68 2.45
CA ILE A 62 0.02 7.46 2.39
C ILE A 62 -0.90 6.25 2.45
N MET A 63 -1.85 6.26 3.38
CA MET A 63 -2.79 5.16 3.53
C MET A 63 -3.68 5.00 2.29
N ASN A 64 -4.10 6.11 1.69
CA ASN A 64 -4.84 6.09 0.43
C ASN A 64 -4.01 5.54 -0.74
N CYS A 65 -2.71 5.86 -0.80
CA CYS A 65 -1.80 5.23 -1.76
C CYS A 65 -1.72 3.72 -1.51
N TYR A 66 -1.49 3.29 -0.27
CA TYR A 66 -1.46 1.87 0.08
C TYR A 66 -2.73 1.11 -0.36
N TYR A 67 -3.92 1.64 -0.08
CA TYR A 67 -5.18 1.01 -0.52
C TYR A 67 -5.29 0.93 -2.04
N ARG A 68 -4.91 2.00 -2.74
CA ARG A 68 -4.94 2.04 -4.21
C ARG A 68 -4.01 1.00 -4.80
N ASP A 69 -2.76 0.96 -4.35
CA ASP A 69 -1.74 0.02 -4.79
C ASP A 69 -2.12 -1.44 -4.43
N LYS A 70 -2.72 -1.68 -3.25
CA LYS A 70 -3.26 -2.99 -2.85
C LYS A 70 -4.36 -3.47 -3.78
N ASN A 71 -5.31 -2.59 -4.10
CA ASN A 71 -6.41 -2.91 -4.99
C ASN A 71 -5.92 -3.21 -6.42
N GLU A 72 -4.94 -2.44 -6.91
CA GLU A 72 -4.29 -2.69 -8.19
C GLU A 72 -3.58 -4.05 -8.21
N PHE A 73 -2.84 -4.39 -7.14
CA PHE A 73 -2.19 -5.69 -6.99
C PHE A 73 -3.20 -6.83 -6.98
N GLU A 74 -4.28 -6.72 -6.19
CA GLU A 74 -5.34 -7.72 -6.15
C GLU A 74 -6.03 -7.89 -7.51
N TYR A 75 -6.27 -6.79 -8.23
CA TYR A 75 -6.86 -6.85 -9.57
C TYR A 75 -5.95 -7.64 -10.53
N VAL A 76 -4.65 -7.34 -10.52
CA VAL A 76 -3.64 -8.05 -11.32
C VAL A 76 -3.57 -9.53 -10.95
N CYS A 77 -3.51 -9.85 -9.66
CA CYS A 77 -3.40 -11.22 -9.15
C CYS A 77 -4.64 -12.07 -9.46
N LYS A 78 -5.84 -11.50 -9.34
CA LYS A 78 -7.11 -12.18 -9.67
C LYS A 78 -7.32 -12.34 -11.17
N GLN A 79 -6.61 -11.60 -12.01
CA GLN A 79 -6.85 -11.59 -13.45
C GLN A 79 -6.30 -12.86 -14.12
N LYS A 80 -7.21 -13.71 -14.62
CA LYS A 80 -6.84 -14.97 -15.30
C LYS A 80 -6.16 -14.73 -16.66
N ASN A 81 -6.48 -13.63 -17.33
CA ASN A 81 -5.89 -13.27 -18.63
C ASN A 81 -4.66 -12.39 -18.45
N LYS A 82 -3.47 -12.98 -18.64
CA LYS A 82 -2.18 -12.30 -18.48
C LYS A 82 -2.04 -11.06 -19.37
N THR A 83 -2.55 -11.08 -20.60
CA THR A 83 -2.48 -9.93 -21.51
C THR A 83 -3.23 -8.71 -20.97
N LYS A 84 -4.42 -8.92 -20.38
CA LYS A 84 -5.20 -7.85 -19.75
C LYS A 84 -4.52 -7.28 -18.51
N ALA A 85 -3.88 -8.13 -17.70
CA ALA A 85 -3.12 -7.68 -16.54
C ALA A 85 -1.89 -6.85 -16.95
N ILE A 86 -1.17 -7.29 -17.99
CA ILE A 86 -0.01 -6.57 -18.54
C ILE A 86 -0.43 -5.20 -19.12
N ASP A 87 -1.53 -5.14 -19.87
CA ASP A 87 -2.04 -3.90 -20.44
C ASP A 87 -2.44 -2.89 -19.35
N TYR A 88 -3.15 -3.36 -18.33
CA TYR A 88 -3.51 -2.56 -17.16
C TYR A 88 -2.28 -1.98 -16.44
N MET A 89 -1.25 -2.81 -16.21
CA MET A 89 0.00 -2.35 -15.61
C MET A 89 0.75 -1.32 -16.48
N LYS A 90 0.68 -1.43 -17.81
CA LYS A 90 1.23 -0.41 -18.73
C LYS A 90 0.49 0.92 -18.61
N GLN A 91 -0.84 0.87 -18.54
CA GLN A 91 -1.68 2.06 -18.36
C GLN A 91 -1.33 2.76 -17.05
N LEU A 92 -1.26 2.04 -15.92
CA LEU A 92 -0.89 2.62 -14.62
C LEU A 92 0.48 3.34 -14.64
N LYS A 93 1.47 2.75 -15.31
CA LYS A 93 2.80 3.37 -15.50
C LYS A 93 2.77 4.66 -16.30
N LEU A 94 1.84 4.81 -17.23
CA LEU A 94 1.68 6.03 -18.01
C LEU A 94 1.03 7.14 -17.19
N PHE A 95 0.00 6.82 -16.40
CA PHE A 95 -0.76 7.83 -15.64
C PHE A 95 -0.06 8.32 -14.36
N ARG A 96 0.77 7.50 -13.72
CA ARG A 96 1.49 7.87 -12.48
C ARG A 96 2.83 8.58 -12.69
N LYS A 97 3.30 8.71 -13.94
CA LYS A 97 4.60 9.33 -14.27
C LYS A 97 4.50 10.84 -14.55
N SER A 98 3.33 11.46 -14.34
CA SER A 98 3.10 12.90 -14.50
C SER A 98 3.10 13.64 -13.18
#